data_AF-A0A524FQW7-F1
#
_entry.id   AF-A0A524FQW7-F1
#
_cell.length_a   1.000
_cell.length_b   1.000
_cell.length_c   1.000
_cell.angle_alpha   90.00
_cell.angle_beta   90.00
_cell.angle_gamma   90.00
#
_symmetry.space_group_name_H-M   'P 1'
#
loop_
_entity.id
_entity.type
_entity.pdbx_description
1 polymer ?
#
loop_
_entity_poly.entity_id
_entity_poly.type
_entity_poly.pdbx_seq_one_letter_code
_entity_poly.pdbx_strand_id
1 'polypeptide(L)'
;MSEIEVGDLELLTPMDKYLAAGAHIGTQVKTQDMEPFVYRQRPIGLYVLDVRKTDERIRQAGKFLARFDPSKIVVVSGRVY
;
A
#
# COMPACT_ATOMS: atom_id res chain seq x y z
N MET A 1 11.71 8.49 30.53
CA MET A 1 10.72 8.98 29.55
C MET A 1 10.37 7.81 28.67
N SER A 2 9.17 7.29 28.86
CA SER A 2 8.66 6.05 28.29
C SER A 2 8.86 5.99 26.77
N GLU A 3 9.61 5.00 26.32
CA GLU A 3 9.43 4.36 25.01
C GLU A 3 7.94 4.13 24.82
N ILE A 4 7.32 4.95 23.99
CA ILE A 4 6.03 4.60 23.44
C ILE A 4 6.38 3.60 22.34
N GLU A 5 6.38 2.32 22.71
CA GLU A 5 5.99 1.23 21.80
C GLU A 5 4.60 1.60 21.27
N VAL A 6 4.56 2.44 20.24
CA VAL A 6 3.38 2.58 19.41
C VAL A 6 3.30 1.24 18.71
N GLY A 7 2.58 0.31 19.35
CA GLY A 7 2.50 -1.08 18.97
C GLY A 7 2.49 -1.21 17.46
N ASP A 8 3.37 -2.08 16.96
CA ASP A 8 3.28 -2.59 15.61
C ASP A 8 1.81 -2.92 15.34
N LEU A 9 1.14 -2.04 14.60
CA LEU A 9 -0.02 -2.39 13.84
C LEU A 9 0.46 -3.55 12.99
N GLU A 10 0.20 -4.78 13.45
CA GLU A 10 0.77 -6.02 12.96
C GLU A 10 0.55 -6.08 11.45
N LEU A 11 1.53 -5.62 10.68
CA LEU A 11 1.46 -5.58 9.22
C LEU A 11 1.28 -7.00 8.70
N LEU A 12 0.69 -7.18 7.51
CA LEU A 12 0.50 -8.52 6.92
C LEU A 12 1.82 -9.24 6.70
N THR A 13 2.90 -8.47 6.59
CA THR A 13 4.28 -8.93 6.45
C THR A 13 5.22 -7.86 7.03
N PRO A 14 6.46 -8.22 7.44
CA PRO A 14 7.43 -7.25 7.91
C PRO A 14 7.63 -6.07 6.95
N MET A 15 7.82 -4.87 7.50
CA MET A 15 8.01 -3.62 6.75
C MET A 15 9.10 -3.75 5.67
N ASP A 16 10.21 -4.41 5.99
CA ASP A 16 11.34 -4.60 5.09
C ASP A 16 10.95 -5.30 3.78
N LYS A 17 9.96 -6.20 3.80
CA LYS A 17 9.48 -6.87 2.58
C LYS A 17 8.73 -5.90 1.65
N TYR A 18 7.93 -4.99 2.20
CA TYR A 18 7.30 -3.93 1.40
C TYR A 18 8.33 -2.99 0.79
N LEU A 19 9.37 -2.65 1.55
CA LEU A 19 10.42 -1.75 1.08
C LEU A 19 11.27 -2.42 0.00
N ALA A 20 11.70 -3.66 0.21
CA ALA A 20 12.50 -4.44 -0.76
C ALA A 20 11.75 -4.69 -2.07
N ALA A 21 10.42 -4.91 -2.02
CA ALA A 21 9.58 -5.04 -3.21
C ALA A 21 9.33 -3.70 -3.94
N GLY A 22 9.75 -2.56 -3.36
CA GLY A 22 9.53 -1.24 -3.95
C GLY A 22 8.08 -0.76 -3.88
N ALA A 23 7.22 -1.34 -3.04
CA ALA A 23 5.79 -1.01 -2.97
C ALA A 23 5.49 0.46 -2.59
N HIS A 24 6.46 1.13 -1.96
CA HIS A 24 6.38 2.53 -1.54
C HIS A 24 6.85 3.51 -2.64
N ILE A 25 7.44 3.03 -3.73
CA ILE A 25 8.02 3.85 -4.79
C ILE A 25 6.89 4.28 -5.74
N GLY A 26 6.49 5.55 -5.65
CA GLY A 26 5.53 6.16 -6.56
C GLY A 26 6.17 6.70 -7.84
N THR A 27 5.52 7.70 -8.44
CA THR A 27 6.00 8.38 -9.65
C THR A 27 6.27 9.86 -9.37
N GLN A 28 6.66 10.63 -10.39
CA GLN A 28 6.81 12.10 -10.29
C GLN A 28 5.48 12.86 -10.40
N VAL A 29 4.40 12.17 -10.78
CA VAL A 29 3.08 12.78 -11.00
C VAL A 29 2.15 12.40 -9.85
N LYS A 30 1.47 13.39 -9.24
CA LYS A 30 0.43 13.20 -8.22
C LYS A 30 -0.90 13.73 -8.73
N THR A 31 -1.96 12.94 -8.58
CA THR A 31 -3.35 13.38 -8.74
C THR A 31 -3.96 13.73 -7.38
N GLN A 32 -5.00 14.56 -7.36
CA GLN A 32 -5.66 14.98 -6.12
C GLN A 32 -6.17 13.79 -5.31
N ASP A 33 -6.77 12.79 -5.97
CA ASP A 33 -7.32 11.59 -5.31
C ASP A 33 -6.27 10.74 -4.59
N MET A 34 -5.01 10.85 -5.01
CA MET A 34 -3.91 10.07 -4.42
C MET A 34 -3.28 10.74 -3.21
N GLU A 35 -3.62 12.01 -2.93
CA GLU A 35 -3.07 12.76 -1.80
C GLU A 35 -3.19 12.06 -0.44
N PRO A 36 -4.31 11.40 -0.09
CA PRO A 36 -4.40 10.66 1.16
C PRO A 36 -3.44 9.49 1.27
N PHE A 37 -2.88 8.97 0.17
CA PHE A 37 -1.99 7.80 0.17
C PHE A 37 -0.50 8.16 0.04
N VAL A 38 -0.18 9.44 -0.13
CA VAL A 38 1.19 9.92 -0.21
C VAL A 38 1.73 10.15 1.20
N TYR A 39 2.86 9.52 1.52
CA TYR A 39 3.59 9.75 2.76
C TYR A 39 4.41 11.05 2.68
N ARG A 40 5.21 11.22 1.62
CA ARG A 40 6.01 12.43 1.36
C ARG A 40 6.51 12.50 -0.07
N GLN A 41 7.00 13.67 -0.48
CA GLN A 41 7.77 13.85 -1.71
C GLN A 41 9.28 13.75 -1.43
N ARG A 42 10.04 13.09 -2.30
CA ARG A 42 11.52 13.08 -2.29
C ARG A 42 12.08 14.29 -3.05
N PRO A 43 13.34 14.71 -2.79
CA PRO A 43 13.95 15.87 -3.45
C PRO A 43 13.96 15.81 -4.98
N ILE A 44 14.02 14.61 -5.56
CA ILE A 44 13.99 14.38 -7.02
C ILE A 44 12.57 14.43 -7.64
N GLY A 45 11.57 14.89 -6.87
CA GLY A 45 10.18 15.00 -7.29
C GLY A 45 9.35 13.71 -7.17
N LEU A 46 9.96 12.59 -6.79
CA LEU A 46 9.28 11.31 -6.65
C LEU A 46 8.40 11.25 -5.40
N TYR A 47 7.15 10.85 -5.54
CA TYR A 47 6.24 10.63 -4.41
C TYR A 47 6.45 9.26 -3.78
N VAL A 48 6.45 9.21 -2.45
CA VAL A 48 6.52 7.97 -1.66
C VAL A 48 5.14 7.67 -1.12
N LEU A 49 4.67 6.44 -1.33
CA LEU A 49 3.37 5.96 -0.83
C LEU A 49 3.48 5.48 0.62
N ASP A 50 2.41 5.65 1.38
CA ASP A 50 2.29 5.16 2.76
C ASP A 50 1.98 3.65 2.78
N VAL A 51 2.98 2.85 3.16
CA VAL A 51 2.88 1.39 3.25
C VAL A 51 1.80 0.94 4.24
N ARG A 52 1.57 1.68 5.33
CA ARG A 52 0.55 1.31 6.33
C ARG A 52 -0.84 1.37 5.72
N LYS A 53 -1.10 2.40 4.91
CA LYS A 53 -2.37 2.53 4.17
C LYS A 53 -2.50 1.45 3.10
N THR A 54 -1.40 1.08 2.44
CA THR A 54 -1.39 -0.07 1.51
C THR A 54 -1.81 -1.36 2.21
N ASP A 55 -1.22 -1.68 3.36
CA ASP A 55 -1.55 -2.87 4.15
C ASP A 55 -3.04 -2.90 4.55
N GLU A 56 -3.54 -1.78 5.08
CA GLU A 56 -4.95 -1.63 5.47
C GLU A 56 -5.89 -1.88 4.29
N ARG A 57 -5.58 -1.33 3.11
CA ARG A 57 -6.39 -1.50 1.90
C ARG A 57 -6.35 -2.93 1.37
N ILE A 58 -5.22 -3.62 1.47
CA ILE A 58 -5.13 -5.05 1.11
C ILE A 58 -6.04 -5.88 2.03
N ARG A 59 -6.08 -5.61 3.34
CA ARG A 59 -6.99 -6.29 4.28
C ARG A 59 -8.46 -6.05 3.93
N GLN A 60 -8.81 -4.80 3.62
CA GLN A 60 -10.18 -4.45 3.22
C GLN A 60 -10.56 -5.15 1.91
N ALA A 61 -9.67 -5.15 0.91
CA ALA A 61 -9.89 -5.83 -0.37
C ALA A 61 -10.06 -7.35 -0.18
N GLY A 62 -9.24 -7.99 0.65
CA GLY A 62 -9.38 -9.41 0.96
C GLY A 62 -10.74 -9.74 1.59
N LYS A 63 -11.16 -8.95 2.60
CA LYS A 63 -12.49 -9.11 3.22
C LYS A 63 -13.64 -8.84 2.25
N PHE A 64 -13.46 -7.91 1.31
CA PHE A 64 -14.46 -7.60 0.30
C PHE A 64 -14.60 -8.75 -0.71
N LEU A 65 -13.49 -9.24 -1.25
CA LEU A 65 -13.48 -10.34 -2.22
C LEU A 65 -14.02 -11.65 -1.62
N ALA A 66 -13.73 -11.92 -0.34
CA ALA A 66 -14.23 -13.09 0.38
C ALA A 66 -15.78 -13.18 0.48
N ARG A 67 -16.50 -12.11 0.16
CA ARG A 67 -17.98 -12.09 0.12
C ARG A 67 -18.56 -12.66 -1.18
N PHE A 68 -17.72 -12.93 -2.17
CA PHE A 68 -18.15 -13.39 -3.48
C PHE A 68 -17.68 -14.83 -3.73
N ASP A 69 -18.44 -15.55 -4.56
CA ASP A 69 -18.01 -16.84 -5.08
C ASP A 69 -16.73 -16.64 -5.94
N PRO A 70 -15.65 -17.40 -5.70
CA PRO A 70 -14.41 -17.30 -6.46
C PRO A 70 -14.62 -17.38 -7.98
N SER A 71 -15.58 -18.16 -8.47
CA SER A 71 -15.89 -18.30 -9.90
C SER A 71 -16.44 -17.01 -10.54
N LYS A 72 -16.88 -16.05 -9.71
CA LYS A 72 -17.43 -14.76 -10.13
C LYS A 72 -16.41 -13.62 -10.05
N ILE A 73 -15.17 -13.90 -9.65
CA ILE A 73 -14.10 -12.89 -9.55
C ILE A 73 -13.24 -12.97 -10.81
N VAL A 74 -13.07 -11.84 -11.50
CA VAL A 74 -12.22 -11.72 -12.68
C VAL A 74 -11.07 -10.75 -12.40
N VAL A 75 -9.84 -11.14 -12.74
CA VAL A 75 -8.64 -10.31 -12.64
C VAL A 75 -8.14 -10.00 -14.05
N VAL A 76 -7.90 -8.72 -14.35
CA VAL A 76 -7.45 -8.25 -15.66
C VAL A 76 -6.18 -7.41 -15.49
N SER A 77 -5.17 -7.66 -16.31
CA SER A 77 -3.97 -6.82 -16.42
C SER A 77 -3.59 -6.63 -17.88
N GLY A 78 -3.43 -5.37 -18.31
CA GLY A 78 -2.92 -5.02 -19.64
C GLY A 78 -1.42 -4.67 -19.65
N ARG A 79 -0.77 -4.67 -18.48
CA ARG A 79 0.66 -4.39 -18.38
C ARG A 79 1.44 -5.66 -18.74
N VAL A 80 2.33 -5.55 -19.71
CA VAL A 80 3.32 -6.58 -20.03
C VAL A 80 4.41 -6.53 -18.95
N TYR A 81 4.76 -7.69 -18.41
CA TYR A 81 5.80 -7.85 -17.38
C TYR A 81 7.11 -8.30 -18.02
#